data_AF-A0AAW2Q4S1-F1
#
_entry.id   AF-A0AAW2Q4S1-F1
#
_cell.length_a   1.000
_cell.length_b   1.000
_cell.length_c   1.000
_cell.angle_alpha   90.00
_cell.angle_beta   90.00
_cell.angle_gamma   90.00
#
_symmetry.space_group_name_H-M   'P 1'
#
loop_
_entity.id
_entity.type
_entity.pdbx_description
1 polymer ?
#
loop_
_entity_poly.entity_id
_entity_poly.type
_entity_poly.pdbx_seq_one_letter_code
_entity_poly.pdbx_strand_id
1 'polypeptide(L)'
;MNKGCVTGTIILLISKGKSSHILRFDEEIFFIYLLPPIIFNAGFQVKKKQFFHNFLTIMLFGVIGVFISSVIITAGSWLLFPRLNFIGLTPRDYLGSASRGDPLAIQPSFWGRVVNDATSVVLFNAIQKLDVNRIDVWTAVRVILDFLYLFSTSTALGVAAGLLTSYVLKGLYFGRHSSVRELAVMVLMAYLSYMLAELFKLSGILTVFFCGIFMSHYAWHNVTDSSRVTTRHVFAMMSFIAETFYILYVGMDALDTQKWKMSKLSALDSVGVYSSVMFLIMLGRAAFVFPLSALSNCMNRSSSRSSSITLKHQVIIWWAGLMRGAVSIALAFKQFTHYGVPLDPVNATMVTTTVIVVLFSTIVFGFLTKPLVNYLLPPGHTSNIDRIRSITKEDMMLPLLSFEESAATNLLRAKDGLSMLMERPVYTIHSFWRRFDDAYMRPIFGGPQRDQTSS
;
A
#
# COMPACT_ATOMS: atom_id res chain seq x y z
N MET A 1 -5.27 -15.52 -4.44
CA MET A 1 -4.75 -15.98 -5.75
C MET A 1 -5.11 -17.42 -6.07
N ASN A 2 -4.63 -18.44 -5.32
CA ASN A 2 -4.84 -19.86 -5.68
C ASN A 2 -6.31 -20.25 -5.93
N LYS A 3 -7.25 -19.74 -5.12
CA LYS A 3 -8.68 -19.98 -5.33
C LYS A 3 -9.19 -19.42 -6.65
N GLY A 4 -8.82 -18.19 -7.03
CA GLY A 4 -9.31 -17.59 -8.26
C GLY A 4 -8.65 -18.14 -9.53
N CYS A 5 -7.42 -18.65 -9.46
CA CYS A 5 -6.84 -19.40 -10.59
C CYS A 5 -7.58 -20.73 -10.80
N VAL A 6 -7.90 -21.46 -9.72
CA VAL A 6 -8.70 -22.69 -9.79
C VAL A 6 -10.10 -22.41 -10.32
N THR A 7 -10.77 -21.38 -9.80
CA THR A 7 -12.11 -20.98 -10.27
C THR A 7 -12.06 -20.48 -11.72
N GLY A 8 -11.03 -19.72 -12.12
CA GLY A 8 -10.82 -19.27 -13.49
C GLY A 8 -10.61 -20.44 -14.46
N THR A 9 -9.81 -21.43 -14.08
CA THR A 9 -9.62 -22.67 -14.85
C THR A 9 -10.94 -23.46 -14.97
N ILE A 10 -11.71 -23.58 -13.88
CA ILE A 10 -13.02 -24.24 -13.89
C ILE A 10 -13.99 -23.53 -14.84
N ILE A 11 -14.08 -22.20 -14.78
CA ILE A 11 -14.93 -21.40 -15.67
C ILE A 11 -14.51 -21.56 -17.13
N LEU A 12 -13.20 -21.57 -17.41
CA LEU A 12 -12.68 -21.70 -18.77
C LEU A 12 -12.95 -23.11 -19.35
N LEU A 13 -12.81 -24.15 -18.52
CA LEU A 13 -13.15 -25.53 -18.87
C LEU A 13 -14.66 -25.69 -19.14
N ILE A 14 -15.52 -25.08 -18.30
CA ILE A 14 -16.98 -25.12 -18.48
C ILE A 14 -17.41 -24.31 -19.70
N SER A 15 -16.76 -23.19 -19.98
CA SER A 15 -17.11 -22.27 -21.08
C SER A 15 -16.63 -22.73 -22.47
N LYS A 16 -15.85 -23.82 -22.56
CA LYS A 16 -15.27 -24.35 -23.82
C LYS A 16 -14.60 -23.26 -24.68
N GLY A 17 -14.03 -22.23 -24.05
CA GLY A 17 -13.35 -21.12 -24.74
C GLY A 17 -14.23 -20.19 -25.57
N LYS A 18 -15.58 -20.24 -25.46
CA LYS A 18 -16.48 -19.39 -26.25
C LYS A 18 -16.86 -18.06 -25.58
N SER A 19 -16.63 -17.90 -24.27
CA SER A 19 -17.10 -16.72 -23.50
C SER A 19 -15.98 -15.89 -22.86
N SER A 20 -14.76 -15.92 -23.43
CA SER A 20 -13.64 -15.11 -22.94
C SER A 20 -13.89 -13.59 -23.03
N HIS A 21 -14.84 -13.15 -23.86
CA HIS A 21 -15.18 -11.73 -24.01
C HIS A 21 -15.99 -11.13 -22.85
N ILE A 22 -16.71 -11.94 -22.03
CA ILE A 22 -17.62 -11.40 -21.01
C ILE A 22 -16.84 -10.82 -19.80
N LEU A 23 -15.58 -11.23 -19.60
CA LEU A 23 -14.74 -10.82 -18.47
C LEU A 23 -13.33 -10.40 -18.92
N ARG A 24 -13.24 -9.62 -19.99
CA ARG A 24 -11.99 -8.94 -20.37
C ARG A 24 -11.64 -7.91 -19.29
N PHE A 25 -10.37 -7.86 -18.86
CA PHE A 25 -9.94 -6.90 -17.83
C PHE A 25 -10.15 -5.46 -18.28
N ASP A 26 -10.94 -4.71 -17.50
CA ASP A 26 -11.15 -3.27 -17.61
C ASP A 26 -10.50 -2.55 -16.42
N GLU A 27 -9.48 -1.74 -16.72
CA GLU A 27 -8.76 -0.94 -15.75
C GLU A 27 -9.64 0.07 -15.01
N GLU A 28 -10.65 0.65 -15.66
CA GLU A 28 -11.50 1.68 -15.06
C GLU A 28 -12.38 1.08 -13.96
N ILE A 29 -12.95 -0.12 -14.23
CA ILE A 29 -13.75 -0.85 -13.24
C ILE A 29 -12.90 -1.18 -12.01
N PHE A 30 -11.64 -1.56 -12.22
CA PHE A 30 -10.72 -1.85 -11.12
C PHE A 30 -10.44 -0.62 -10.25
N PHE A 31 -10.02 0.50 -10.85
CA PHE A 31 -9.66 1.70 -10.10
C PHE A 31 -10.86 2.35 -9.42
N ILE A 32 -12.04 2.36 -10.04
CA ILE A 32 -13.22 3.06 -9.53
C ILE A 32 -14.02 2.24 -8.52
N TYR A 33 -14.20 0.92 -8.74
CA TYR A 33 -15.12 0.11 -7.92
C TYR A 33 -14.42 -0.90 -7.01
N LEU A 34 -13.38 -1.58 -7.49
CA LEU A 34 -12.74 -2.65 -6.71
C LEU A 34 -11.70 -2.12 -5.74
N LEU A 35 -10.92 -1.13 -6.16
CA LEU A 35 -9.76 -0.65 -5.41
C LEU A 35 -10.14 0.19 -4.17
N PRO A 36 -11.11 1.13 -4.21
CA PRO A 36 -11.39 2.00 -3.06
C PRO A 36 -11.84 1.24 -1.80
N PRO A 37 -12.73 0.22 -1.86
CA PRO A 37 -13.10 -0.58 -0.68
C PRO A 37 -11.91 -1.33 -0.06
N ILE A 38 -11.01 -1.85 -0.89
CA ILE A 38 -9.83 -2.60 -0.42
C ILE A 38 -8.92 -1.66 0.38
N ILE A 39 -8.61 -0.49 -0.20
CA ILE A 39 -7.71 0.50 0.43
C ILE A 39 -8.37 1.16 1.64
N PHE A 40 -9.66 1.45 1.56
CA PHE A 40 -10.37 2.08 2.66
C PHE A 40 -10.42 1.15 3.88
N ASN A 41 -10.83 -0.11 3.68
CA ASN A 41 -10.79 -1.11 4.74
C ASN A 41 -9.37 -1.32 5.26
N ALA A 42 -8.38 -1.19 4.37
CA ALA A 42 -7.01 -1.07 4.79
C ALA A 42 -6.87 0.11 5.78
N GLY A 43 -6.91 1.37 5.34
CA GLY A 43 -6.70 2.52 6.23
C GLY A 43 -7.50 2.46 7.54
N PHE A 44 -8.73 1.93 7.49
CA PHE A 44 -9.62 1.81 8.65
C PHE A 44 -9.15 0.80 9.72
N GLN A 45 -8.54 -0.32 9.35
CA GLN A 45 -8.09 -1.34 10.33
C GLN A 45 -6.70 -1.05 10.95
N VAL A 46 -6.10 0.12 10.64
CA VAL A 46 -4.79 0.50 11.14
C VAL A 46 -4.74 0.55 12.66
N LYS A 47 -3.78 -0.18 13.26
CA LYS A 47 -3.45 -0.06 14.69
C LYS A 47 -2.77 1.29 14.95
N LYS A 48 -3.57 2.28 15.32
CA LYS A 48 -3.19 3.70 15.54
C LYS A 48 -1.85 3.88 16.27
N LYS A 49 -1.70 3.30 17.47
CA LYS A 49 -0.49 3.46 18.31
C LYS A 49 0.78 2.94 17.63
N GLN A 50 0.71 1.78 16.98
CA GLN A 50 1.86 1.15 16.34
C GLN A 50 2.22 1.82 15.01
N PHE A 51 1.21 2.29 14.28
CA PHE A 51 1.39 3.01 13.02
C PHE A 51 2.08 4.36 13.25
N PHE A 52 1.59 5.21 14.16
CA PHE A 52 2.20 6.51 14.42
C PHE A 52 3.60 6.41 15.04
N HIS A 53 3.87 5.36 15.83
CA HIS A 53 5.19 5.12 16.37
C HIS A 53 6.22 4.74 15.28
N ASN A 54 5.80 3.98 14.27
CA ASN A 54 6.67 3.53 13.17
C ASN A 54 6.45 4.32 11.86
N PHE A 55 5.75 5.45 11.93
CA PHE A 55 5.30 6.18 10.75
C PHE A 55 6.46 6.60 9.85
N LEU A 56 7.52 7.16 10.45
CA LEU A 56 8.72 7.58 9.72
C LEU A 56 9.37 6.39 9.01
N THR A 57 9.51 5.26 9.69
CA THR A 57 10.06 4.03 9.10
C THR A 57 9.21 3.54 7.92
N ILE A 58 7.88 3.50 8.08
CA ILE A 58 6.94 3.09 7.02
C ILE A 58 7.05 4.03 5.81
N MET A 59 7.10 5.34 6.02
CA MET A 59 7.23 6.32 4.94
C MET A 59 8.61 6.27 4.28
N LEU A 60 9.68 6.09 5.06
CA LEU A 60 11.04 5.94 4.55
C LEU A 60 11.13 4.75 3.59
N PHE A 61 10.62 3.59 4.00
CA PHE A 61 10.61 2.40 3.15
C PHE A 61 9.62 2.50 1.99
N GLY A 62 8.41 3.04 2.24
CA GLY A 62 7.33 3.11 1.24
C GLY A 62 7.51 4.20 0.19
N VAL A 63 8.29 5.25 0.47
CA VAL A 63 8.61 6.32 -0.48
C VAL A 63 10.00 6.11 -1.07
N ILE A 64 11.05 6.10 -0.26
CA ILE A 64 12.44 6.01 -0.75
C ILE A 64 12.69 4.64 -1.40
N GLY A 65 12.12 3.57 -0.85
CA GLY A 65 12.23 2.23 -1.44
C GLY A 65 11.68 2.16 -2.86
N VAL A 66 10.55 2.84 -3.13
CA VAL A 66 9.96 2.92 -4.48
C VAL A 66 10.92 3.66 -5.41
N PHE A 67 11.45 4.82 -5.02
CA PHE A 67 12.41 5.56 -5.85
C PHE A 67 13.69 4.76 -6.16
N ILE A 68 14.26 4.08 -5.18
CA ILE A 68 15.47 3.25 -5.39
C ILE A 68 15.15 2.11 -6.35
N SER A 69 14.05 1.39 -6.10
CA SER A 69 13.63 0.27 -6.96
C SER A 69 13.30 0.72 -8.36
N SER A 70 12.68 1.90 -8.52
CA SER A 70 12.33 2.44 -9.82
C SER A 70 13.57 2.77 -10.62
N VAL A 71 14.58 3.41 -10.01
CA VAL A 71 15.86 3.69 -10.68
C VAL A 71 16.55 2.41 -11.13
N ILE A 72 16.61 1.38 -10.28
CA ILE A 72 17.27 0.11 -10.61
C ILE A 72 16.53 -0.62 -11.74
N ILE A 73 15.20 -0.66 -11.70
CA ILE A 73 14.40 -1.34 -12.72
C ILE A 73 14.46 -0.57 -14.05
N THR A 74 14.45 0.76 -14.04
CA THR A 74 14.64 1.57 -15.27
C THR A 74 16.02 1.40 -15.86
N ALA A 75 17.08 1.50 -15.06
CA ALA A 75 18.45 1.33 -15.53
C ALA A 75 18.69 -0.09 -16.06
N GLY A 76 18.15 -1.09 -15.36
CA GLY A 76 18.23 -2.49 -15.75
C GLY A 76 17.45 -2.82 -17.02
N SER A 77 16.23 -2.32 -17.16
CA SER A 77 15.42 -2.54 -18.37
C SER A 77 16.01 -1.83 -19.59
N TRP A 78 16.56 -0.62 -19.41
CA TRP A 78 17.27 0.10 -20.46
C TRP A 78 18.51 -0.66 -20.97
N LEU A 79 19.23 -1.37 -20.08
CA LEU A 79 20.39 -2.17 -20.47
C LEU A 79 20.02 -3.54 -21.06
N LEU A 80 18.99 -4.21 -20.52
CA LEU A 80 18.66 -5.59 -20.86
C LEU A 80 17.70 -5.73 -22.06
N PHE A 81 16.73 -4.83 -22.22
CA PHE A 81 15.75 -4.96 -23.31
C PHE A 81 16.36 -4.82 -24.72
N PRO A 82 17.33 -3.91 -24.98
CA PRO A 82 18.03 -3.87 -26.26
C PRO A 82 18.80 -5.15 -26.58
N ARG A 83 19.35 -5.83 -25.54
CA ARG A 83 20.06 -7.12 -25.70
C ARG A 83 19.12 -8.30 -25.98
N LEU A 84 17.82 -8.12 -25.74
CA LEU A 84 16.77 -9.12 -25.97
C LEU A 84 15.95 -8.81 -27.24
N ASN A 85 16.48 -8.00 -28.15
CA ASN A 85 15.83 -7.56 -29.40
C ASN A 85 14.50 -6.79 -29.22
N PHE A 86 14.23 -6.25 -28.01
CA PHE A 86 13.11 -5.33 -27.78
C PHE A 86 13.54 -3.90 -28.11
N ILE A 87 13.28 -3.49 -29.36
CA ILE A 87 13.56 -2.14 -29.87
C ILE A 87 12.20 -1.47 -30.15
N GLY A 88 11.96 -0.28 -29.60
CA GLY A 88 10.74 0.50 -29.85
C GLY A 88 10.03 1.05 -28.60
N LEU A 89 10.56 0.81 -27.39
CA LEU A 89 10.01 1.41 -26.17
C LEU A 89 10.50 2.86 -26.03
N THR A 90 9.59 3.76 -25.69
CA THR A 90 9.97 5.15 -25.38
C THR A 90 10.66 5.21 -24.01
N PRO A 91 11.50 6.21 -23.74
CA PRO A 91 12.08 6.42 -22.41
C PRO A 91 11.02 6.43 -21.29
N ARG A 92 9.83 6.97 -21.59
CA ARG A 92 8.67 6.95 -20.69
C ARG A 92 8.18 5.54 -20.35
N ASP A 93 8.28 4.58 -21.28
CA ASP A 93 7.89 3.19 -21.04
C ASP A 93 8.88 2.47 -20.12
N TYR A 94 10.18 2.78 -20.24
CA TYR A 94 11.20 2.29 -19.31
C TYR A 94 11.01 2.85 -17.89
N LEU A 95 10.69 4.14 -17.75
CA LEU A 95 10.33 4.74 -16.46
C LEU A 95 9.00 4.20 -15.91
N GLY A 96 7.99 4.02 -16.77
CA GLY A 96 6.71 3.45 -16.37
C GLY A 96 6.82 2.00 -15.92
N SER A 97 7.72 1.22 -16.54
CA SER A 97 8.00 -0.17 -16.11
C SER A 97 8.53 -0.26 -14.68
N ALA A 98 9.26 0.77 -14.25
CA ALA A 98 9.84 0.88 -12.94
C ALA A 98 8.83 1.26 -11.85
N SER A 99 7.82 2.08 -12.15
CA SER A 99 6.68 2.32 -11.25
C SER A 99 5.70 1.15 -11.15
N ARG A 100 5.85 0.11 -11.98
CA ARG A 100 5.21 -1.21 -11.79
C ARG A 100 6.10 -2.17 -11.01
N GLY A 101 7.34 -1.73 -10.77
CA GLY A 101 8.42 -2.38 -10.04
C GLY A 101 8.10 -2.71 -8.59
N ASP A 102 7.01 -2.15 -8.07
CA ASP A 102 6.59 -2.04 -6.69
C ASP A 102 7.14 -3.12 -5.78
N PRO A 103 8.18 -2.79 -5.02
CA PRO A 103 8.72 -3.72 -4.08
C PRO A 103 7.85 -3.66 -2.84
N LEU A 104 7.08 -4.72 -2.58
CA LEU A 104 6.17 -4.70 -1.43
C LEU A 104 6.92 -4.43 -0.12
N ALA A 105 6.19 -3.85 0.82
CA ALA A 105 6.72 -3.32 2.06
C ALA A 105 7.49 -4.31 2.94
N ILE A 106 8.37 -3.71 3.74
CA ILE A 106 9.37 -4.36 4.59
C ILE A 106 8.81 -4.82 5.93
N GLN A 107 7.61 -4.37 6.30
CA GLN A 107 6.91 -4.91 7.45
C GLN A 107 5.79 -5.84 6.97
N PRO A 108 5.61 -7.03 7.57
CA PRO A 108 4.44 -7.88 7.31
C PRO A 108 3.10 -7.18 7.63
N SER A 109 3.14 -5.95 8.15
CA SER A 109 1.98 -5.09 8.28
C SER A 109 1.44 -4.68 6.91
N PHE A 110 0.21 -5.08 6.64
CA PHE A 110 -0.63 -4.74 5.49
C PHE A 110 -0.56 -3.24 5.10
N TRP A 111 -0.35 -2.33 6.07
CA TRP A 111 -0.22 -0.87 5.86
C TRP A 111 0.93 -0.43 4.99
N GLY A 112 2.11 -1.00 5.19
CA GLY A 112 3.28 -0.63 4.39
C GLY A 112 3.04 -0.96 2.92
N ARG A 113 2.37 -2.09 2.64
CA ARG A 113 2.01 -2.50 1.27
C ARG A 113 1.12 -1.45 0.63
N VAL A 114 0.08 -1.00 1.33
CA VAL A 114 -0.84 0.01 0.78
C VAL A 114 -0.16 1.35 0.53
N VAL A 115 0.72 1.79 1.44
CA VAL A 115 1.50 3.02 1.23
C VAL A 115 2.42 2.90 0.01
N ASN A 116 3.10 1.75 -0.15
CA ASN A 116 3.95 1.49 -1.30
C ASN A 116 3.16 1.50 -2.62
N ASP A 117 2.03 0.79 -2.67
CA ASP A 117 1.15 0.75 -3.84
C ASP A 117 0.54 2.14 -4.16
N ALA A 118 0.33 2.98 -3.15
CA ALA A 118 -0.10 4.36 -3.37
C ALA A 118 1.03 5.26 -3.88
N THR A 119 2.23 5.14 -3.30
CA THR A 119 3.43 5.85 -3.76
C THR A 119 3.74 5.54 -5.22
N SER A 120 3.65 4.27 -5.62
CA SER A 120 3.97 3.88 -6.99
C SER A 120 2.99 4.43 -8.01
N VAL A 121 1.70 4.46 -7.69
CA VAL A 121 0.68 5.07 -8.55
C VAL A 121 0.88 6.59 -8.66
N VAL A 122 1.25 7.26 -7.55
CA VAL A 122 1.58 8.69 -7.57
C VAL A 122 2.82 8.94 -8.45
N LEU A 123 3.86 8.12 -8.28
CA LEU A 123 5.09 8.21 -9.08
C LEU A 123 4.82 7.94 -10.57
N PHE A 124 4.00 6.93 -10.87
CA PHE A 124 3.56 6.64 -12.23
C PHE A 124 2.84 7.84 -12.84
N ASN A 125 1.85 8.41 -12.14
CA ASN A 125 1.12 9.59 -12.62
C ASN A 125 2.05 10.81 -12.79
N ALA A 126 3.08 10.98 -11.96
CA ALA A 126 4.09 12.03 -12.13
C ALA A 126 4.93 11.79 -13.40
N ILE A 127 5.34 10.54 -13.66
CA ILE A 127 6.07 10.15 -14.88
C ILE A 127 5.19 10.34 -16.13
N GLN A 128 3.88 10.09 -16.05
CA GLN A 128 2.96 10.34 -17.17
C GLN A 128 2.83 11.83 -17.54
N LYS A 129 3.17 12.75 -16.64
CA LYS A 129 3.15 14.20 -16.93
C LYS A 129 4.42 14.69 -17.60
N LEU A 130 5.42 13.82 -17.78
CA LEU A 130 6.68 14.17 -18.44
C LEU A 130 6.52 14.34 -19.94
N ASP A 131 7.11 15.41 -20.45
CA ASP A 131 7.31 15.64 -21.87
C ASP A 131 8.58 14.89 -22.32
N VAL A 132 8.44 14.04 -23.35
CA VAL A 132 9.44 13.03 -23.75
C VAL A 132 10.61 13.65 -24.53
N ASN A 133 10.47 14.90 -24.98
CA ASN A 133 11.41 15.51 -25.93
C ASN A 133 12.75 15.95 -25.34
N ARG A 134 12.90 16.07 -23.99
CA ARG A 134 14.17 16.40 -23.33
C ARG A 134 14.30 15.75 -21.95
N ILE A 135 15.09 14.68 -21.86
CA ILE A 135 15.49 14.08 -20.57
C ILE A 135 16.72 14.83 -20.08
N ASP A 136 16.50 15.80 -19.20
CA ASP A 136 17.55 16.58 -18.58
C ASP A 136 17.52 16.41 -17.05
N VAL A 137 18.58 16.81 -16.34
CA VAL A 137 18.66 16.73 -14.87
C VAL A 137 17.49 17.50 -14.23
N TRP A 138 17.10 18.63 -14.84
CA TRP A 138 15.94 19.42 -14.44
C TRP A 138 14.61 18.66 -14.56
N THR A 139 14.49 17.75 -15.52
CA THR A 139 13.31 16.89 -15.67
C THR A 139 13.17 15.94 -14.50
N ALA A 140 14.29 15.36 -14.02
CA ALA A 140 14.27 14.50 -12.83
C ALA A 140 13.86 15.27 -11.55
N VAL A 141 14.37 16.49 -11.36
CA VAL A 141 13.95 17.36 -10.24
C VAL A 141 12.45 17.68 -10.34
N ARG A 142 11.94 17.95 -11.54
CA ARG A 142 10.51 18.20 -11.77
C ARG A 142 9.64 17.00 -11.40
N VAL A 143 10.04 15.77 -11.74
CA VAL A 143 9.32 14.54 -11.31
C VAL A 143 9.24 14.44 -9.79
N ILE A 144 10.35 14.73 -9.10
CA ILE A 144 10.39 14.66 -7.63
C ILE A 144 9.46 15.73 -7.03
N LEU A 145 9.46 16.95 -7.58
CA LEU A 145 8.58 18.03 -7.13
C LEU A 145 7.10 17.72 -7.41
N ASP A 146 6.77 17.22 -8.61
CA ASP A 146 5.41 16.82 -8.98
C ASP A 146 4.93 15.64 -8.11
N PHE A 147 5.80 14.67 -7.84
CA PHE A 147 5.53 13.59 -6.91
C PHE A 147 5.24 14.14 -5.51
N LEU A 148 6.08 15.03 -4.99
CA LEU A 148 5.90 15.61 -3.65
C LEU A 148 4.60 16.41 -3.57
N TYR A 149 4.31 17.22 -4.59
CA TYR A 149 3.07 17.96 -4.71
C TYR A 149 1.85 17.03 -4.70
N LEU A 150 1.83 16.02 -5.57
CA LEU A 150 0.72 15.06 -5.66
C LEU A 150 0.57 14.26 -4.37
N PHE A 151 1.68 13.81 -3.77
CA PHE A 151 1.67 13.05 -2.52
C PHE A 151 1.10 13.90 -1.37
N SER A 152 1.65 15.11 -1.15
CA SER A 152 1.24 15.99 -0.05
C SER A 152 -0.21 16.46 -0.19
N THR A 153 -0.64 16.89 -1.38
CA THR A 153 -2.01 17.38 -1.61
C THR A 153 -3.05 16.25 -1.49
N SER A 154 -2.75 15.05 -2.00
CA SER A 154 -3.63 13.88 -1.84
C SER A 154 -3.76 13.44 -0.38
N THR A 155 -2.64 13.43 0.37
CA THR A 155 -2.67 13.18 1.81
C THR A 155 -3.51 14.23 2.54
N ALA A 156 -3.31 15.53 2.25
CA ALA A 156 -4.07 16.61 2.88
C ALA A 156 -5.58 16.50 2.61
N LEU A 157 -5.98 16.18 1.37
CA LEU A 157 -7.37 15.95 1.01
C LEU A 157 -7.97 14.76 1.78
N GLY A 158 -7.22 13.66 1.91
CA GLY A 158 -7.67 12.47 2.63
C GLY A 158 -7.87 12.75 4.12
N VAL A 159 -6.94 13.47 4.73
CA VAL A 159 -7.06 13.94 6.12
C VAL A 159 -8.28 14.83 6.29
N ALA A 160 -8.46 15.83 5.41
CA ALA A 160 -9.59 16.74 5.46
C ALA A 160 -10.93 15.99 5.32
N ALA A 161 -11.05 15.05 4.39
CA ALA A 161 -12.25 14.24 4.20
C ALA A 161 -12.57 13.34 5.41
N GLY A 162 -11.56 12.72 6.02
CA GLY A 162 -11.73 11.89 7.22
C GLY A 162 -12.17 12.70 8.45
N LEU A 163 -11.59 13.89 8.63
CA LEU A 163 -11.99 14.83 9.70
C LEU A 163 -13.38 15.41 9.45
N LEU A 164 -13.69 15.79 8.22
CA LEU A 164 -15.02 16.26 7.82
C LEU A 164 -16.08 15.19 8.11
N THR A 165 -15.80 13.93 7.78
CA THR A 165 -16.71 12.81 8.08
C THR A 165 -16.94 12.67 9.58
N SER A 166 -15.88 12.80 10.38
CA SER A 166 -15.96 12.73 11.84
C SER A 166 -16.79 13.87 12.42
N TYR A 167 -16.63 15.09 11.88
CA TYR A 167 -17.43 16.26 12.24
C TYR A 167 -18.91 16.09 11.86
N VAL A 168 -19.19 15.61 10.65
CA VAL A 168 -20.55 15.33 10.16
C VAL A 168 -21.23 14.29 11.05
N LEU A 169 -20.54 13.20 11.39
CA LEU A 169 -21.09 12.17 12.30
C LEU A 169 -21.34 12.68 13.72
N LYS A 170 -20.53 13.62 14.21
CA LYS A 170 -20.73 14.25 15.51
C LYS A 170 -21.88 15.27 15.51
N GLY A 171 -21.99 16.07 14.44
CA GLY A 171 -23.00 17.12 14.30
C GLY A 171 -24.38 16.61 13.91
N LEU A 172 -24.46 15.53 13.14
CA LEU A 172 -25.71 14.83 12.82
C LEU A 172 -26.19 14.00 14.02
N TYR A 173 -26.59 14.69 15.10
CA TYR A 173 -27.15 14.10 16.32
C TYR A 173 -28.41 13.25 16.03
N PHE A 174 -29.07 13.51 14.89
CA PHE A 174 -30.21 12.74 14.38
C PHE A 174 -29.87 11.27 14.03
N GLY A 175 -28.57 10.91 13.97
CA GLY A 175 -27.95 9.65 13.51
C GLY A 175 -28.09 8.42 14.41
N ARG A 176 -28.07 8.62 15.73
CA ARG A 176 -27.72 7.61 16.75
C ARG A 176 -28.67 6.41 16.92
N HIS A 177 -29.81 6.39 16.22
CA HIS A 177 -30.79 5.30 16.35
C HIS A 177 -30.67 4.21 15.27
N SER A 178 -29.87 4.40 14.22
CA SER A 178 -29.70 3.39 13.16
C SER A 178 -28.25 3.25 12.74
N SER A 179 -27.67 2.08 13.02
CA SER A 179 -26.32 1.69 12.63
C SER A 179 -26.12 1.74 11.11
N VAL A 180 -27.17 1.47 10.34
CA VAL A 180 -27.13 1.47 8.86
C VAL A 180 -26.82 2.87 8.32
N ARG A 181 -27.40 3.93 8.90
CA ARG A 181 -27.18 5.30 8.42
C ARG A 181 -25.77 5.80 8.75
N GLU A 182 -25.27 5.51 9.95
CA GLU A 182 -23.89 5.85 10.33
C GLU A 182 -22.89 5.19 9.37
N LEU A 183 -23.11 3.91 9.06
CA LEU A 183 -22.31 3.16 8.09
C LEU A 183 -22.43 3.73 6.67
N ALA A 184 -23.65 4.04 6.22
CA ALA A 184 -23.88 4.60 4.88
C ALA A 184 -23.14 5.93 4.68
N VAL A 185 -23.15 6.81 5.69
CA VAL A 185 -22.40 8.07 5.65
C VAL A 185 -20.89 7.82 5.57
N MET A 186 -20.36 6.87 6.35
CA MET A 186 -18.93 6.52 6.29
C MET A 186 -18.51 6.00 4.90
N VAL A 187 -19.31 5.09 4.31
CA VAL A 187 -19.04 4.57 2.96
C VAL A 187 -19.15 5.67 1.91
N LEU A 188 -20.21 6.49 1.96
CA LEU A 188 -20.44 7.57 1.02
C LEU A 188 -19.30 8.60 1.06
N MET A 189 -18.86 9.00 2.25
CA MET A 189 -17.77 9.96 2.40
C MET A 189 -16.42 9.38 1.98
N ALA A 190 -16.17 8.09 2.21
CA ALA A 190 -14.98 7.41 1.71
C ALA A 190 -14.93 7.43 0.17
N TYR A 191 -16.02 7.07 -0.49
CA TYR A 191 -16.12 7.14 -1.96
C TYR A 191 -16.08 8.57 -2.50
N LEU A 192 -16.72 9.53 -1.82
CA LEU A 192 -16.66 10.94 -2.19
C LEU A 192 -15.21 11.45 -2.16
N SER A 193 -14.43 11.06 -1.16
CA SER A 193 -13.01 11.43 -1.08
C SER A 193 -12.19 10.87 -2.25
N TYR A 194 -12.51 9.67 -2.73
CA TYR A 194 -11.91 9.09 -3.93
C TYR A 194 -12.25 9.91 -5.18
N MET A 195 -13.55 10.14 -5.42
CA MET A 195 -14.03 10.85 -6.61
C MET A 195 -13.53 12.29 -6.67
N LEU A 196 -13.46 12.97 -5.52
CA LEU A 196 -12.95 14.33 -5.43
C LEU A 196 -11.45 14.39 -5.76
N ALA A 197 -10.67 13.39 -5.34
CA ALA A 197 -9.26 13.29 -5.69
C ALA A 197 -9.06 13.08 -7.20
N GLU A 198 -9.84 12.18 -7.83
CA GLU A 198 -9.79 11.97 -9.28
C GLU A 198 -10.19 13.23 -10.05
N LEU A 199 -11.22 13.96 -9.59
CA LEU A 199 -11.64 15.24 -10.18
C LEU A 199 -10.52 16.29 -10.17
N PHE A 200 -9.77 16.37 -9.07
CA PHE A 200 -8.61 17.26 -8.94
C PHE A 200 -7.32 16.71 -9.55
N LYS A 201 -7.36 15.58 -10.26
CA LYS A 201 -6.18 14.90 -10.83
C LYS A 201 -5.10 14.57 -9.79
N LEU A 202 -5.55 14.27 -8.57
CA LEU A 202 -4.75 13.83 -7.42
C LEU A 202 -4.78 12.28 -7.34
N SER A 203 -4.09 11.70 -6.35
CA SER A 203 -4.13 10.25 -6.13
C SER A 203 -5.32 9.87 -5.24
N GLY A 204 -6.36 9.32 -5.84
CA GLY A 204 -7.53 8.81 -5.12
C GLY A 204 -7.19 7.69 -4.13
N ILE A 205 -6.26 6.82 -4.51
CA ILE A 205 -5.75 5.71 -3.67
C ILE A 205 -5.18 6.24 -2.36
N LEU A 206 -4.28 7.22 -2.44
CA LEU A 206 -3.65 7.81 -1.26
C LEU A 206 -4.66 8.59 -0.41
N THR A 207 -5.58 9.31 -1.06
CA THR A 207 -6.64 10.09 -0.42
C THR A 207 -7.57 9.19 0.41
N VAL A 208 -8.07 8.10 -0.18
CA VAL A 208 -8.96 7.14 0.50
C VAL A 208 -8.25 6.43 1.64
N PHE A 209 -6.96 6.10 1.48
CA PHE A 209 -6.17 5.47 2.53
C PHE A 209 -6.10 6.35 3.79
N PHE A 210 -5.70 7.62 3.62
CA PHE A 210 -5.63 8.55 4.75
C PHE A 210 -7.02 8.91 5.30
N CYS A 211 -8.03 9.01 4.42
CA CYS A 211 -9.43 9.17 4.85
C CYS A 211 -9.84 8.02 5.78
N GLY A 212 -9.55 6.76 5.42
CA GLY A 212 -9.81 5.60 6.27
C GLY A 212 -9.07 5.62 7.61
N ILE A 213 -7.81 6.04 7.64
CA ILE A 213 -7.02 6.17 8.87
C ILE A 213 -7.66 7.18 9.82
N PHE A 214 -7.96 8.38 9.33
CA PHE A 214 -8.50 9.46 10.14
C PHE A 214 -9.94 9.18 10.57
N MET A 215 -10.75 8.57 9.68
CA MET A 215 -12.10 8.11 10.02
C MET A 215 -12.06 7.03 11.11
N SER A 216 -11.15 6.06 11.03
CA SER A 216 -10.96 5.07 12.10
C SER A 216 -10.50 5.74 13.40
N HIS A 217 -9.67 6.78 13.34
CA HIS A 217 -9.20 7.48 14.53
C HIS A 217 -10.30 8.26 15.25
N TYR A 218 -10.98 9.16 14.53
CA TYR A 218 -11.91 10.13 15.09
C TYR A 218 -13.37 9.65 14.99
N ALA A 219 -13.84 9.27 13.81
CA ALA A 219 -15.24 8.86 13.61
C ALA A 219 -15.63 7.62 14.41
N TRP A 220 -14.70 6.68 14.65
CA TRP A 220 -14.95 5.51 15.51
C TRP A 220 -15.53 5.88 16.89
N HIS A 221 -15.13 7.03 17.45
CA HIS A 221 -15.58 7.47 18.76
C HIS A 221 -16.95 8.15 18.72
N ASN A 222 -17.35 8.68 17.56
CA ASN A 222 -18.62 9.38 17.37
C ASN A 222 -19.78 8.43 17.05
N VAL A 223 -19.47 7.23 16.57
CA VAL A 223 -20.39 6.18 16.17
C VAL A 223 -20.83 5.33 17.37
N THR A 224 -22.07 4.81 17.35
CA THR A 224 -22.63 3.95 18.41
C THR A 224 -21.90 2.60 18.55
N ASP A 225 -21.94 1.97 19.72
CA ASP A 225 -21.22 0.71 19.97
C ASP A 225 -21.68 -0.45 19.06
N SER A 226 -22.98 -0.54 18.79
CA SER A 226 -23.52 -1.50 17.82
C SER A 226 -22.94 -1.27 16.43
N SER A 227 -22.89 -0.01 15.99
CA SER A 227 -22.38 0.37 14.67
C SER A 227 -20.86 0.19 14.53
N ARG A 228 -20.08 0.32 15.60
CA ARG A 228 -18.63 0.01 15.61
C ARG A 228 -18.35 -1.44 15.19
N VAL A 229 -19.11 -2.38 15.75
CA VAL A 229 -18.98 -3.81 15.42
C VAL A 229 -19.41 -4.05 13.98
N THR A 230 -20.58 -3.56 13.59
CA THR A 230 -21.11 -3.72 12.22
C THR A 230 -20.17 -3.15 11.17
N THR A 231 -19.67 -1.93 11.38
CA THR A 231 -18.78 -1.22 10.46
C THR A 231 -17.50 -2.01 10.18
N ARG A 232 -16.89 -2.57 11.22
CA ARG A 232 -15.68 -3.40 11.09
C ARG A 232 -15.93 -4.63 10.21
N HIS A 233 -17.06 -5.31 10.40
CA HIS A 233 -17.40 -6.50 9.61
C HIS A 233 -17.77 -6.16 8.17
N VAL A 234 -18.54 -5.09 7.95
CA VAL A 234 -18.96 -4.69 6.60
C VAL A 234 -17.77 -4.22 5.76
N PHE A 235 -16.85 -3.41 6.31
CA PHE A 235 -15.65 -3.00 5.58
C PHE A 235 -14.74 -4.19 5.24
N ALA A 236 -14.57 -5.12 6.18
CA ALA A 236 -13.82 -6.35 5.92
C ALA A 236 -14.49 -7.21 4.84
N MET A 237 -15.82 -7.34 4.87
CA MET A 237 -16.60 -8.08 3.87
C MET A 237 -16.49 -7.43 2.48
N MET A 238 -16.68 -6.11 2.37
CA MET A 238 -16.58 -5.39 1.10
C MET A 238 -15.17 -5.51 0.49
N SER A 239 -14.13 -5.35 1.32
CA SER A 239 -12.74 -5.54 0.90
C SER A 239 -12.47 -6.97 0.43
N PHE A 240 -12.99 -7.97 1.14
CA PHE A 240 -12.80 -9.38 0.77
C PHE A 240 -13.52 -9.73 -0.54
N ILE A 241 -14.73 -9.21 -0.74
CA ILE A 241 -15.49 -9.38 -1.98
C ILE A 241 -14.73 -8.72 -3.15
N ALA A 242 -14.31 -7.46 -2.99
CA ALA A 242 -13.57 -6.74 -4.02
C ALA A 242 -12.23 -7.43 -4.36
N GLU A 243 -11.49 -7.91 -3.36
CA GLU A 243 -10.26 -8.67 -3.58
C GLU A 243 -10.53 -10.00 -4.29
N THR A 244 -11.63 -10.68 -3.94
CA THR A 244 -12.03 -11.94 -4.61
C THR A 244 -12.39 -11.72 -6.07
N PHE A 245 -13.20 -10.70 -6.36
CA PHE A 245 -13.53 -10.32 -7.74
C PHE A 245 -12.28 -9.98 -8.53
N TYR A 246 -11.38 -9.16 -7.98
CA TYR A 246 -10.11 -8.82 -8.62
C TYR A 246 -9.28 -10.07 -8.98
N ILE A 247 -9.10 -10.99 -8.03
CA ILE A 247 -8.31 -12.21 -8.25
C ILE A 247 -8.93 -13.07 -9.35
N LEU A 248 -10.26 -13.20 -9.36
CA LEU A 248 -10.97 -13.94 -10.42
C LEU A 248 -10.78 -13.27 -11.78
N TYR A 249 -10.94 -11.96 -11.84
CA TYR A 249 -10.87 -11.17 -13.06
C TYR A 249 -9.49 -11.26 -13.73
N VAL A 250 -8.41 -11.09 -12.94
CA VAL A 250 -7.04 -11.25 -13.43
C VAL A 250 -6.70 -12.71 -13.75
N GLY A 251 -7.20 -13.65 -12.97
CA GLY A 251 -7.02 -15.08 -13.23
C GLY A 251 -7.62 -15.50 -14.57
N MET A 252 -8.79 -14.97 -14.93
CA MET A 252 -9.43 -15.22 -16.21
C MET A 252 -8.71 -14.52 -17.37
N ASP A 253 -8.32 -13.25 -17.19
CA ASP A 253 -7.60 -12.49 -18.22
C ASP A 253 -6.27 -13.14 -18.60
N ALA A 254 -5.55 -13.70 -17.61
CA ALA A 254 -4.31 -14.41 -17.85
C ALA A 254 -4.47 -15.71 -18.65
N LEU A 255 -5.64 -16.34 -18.60
CA LEU A 255 -5.93 -17.57 -19.33
C LEU A 255 -6.51 -17.32 -20.74
N ASP A 256 -6.68 -16.07 -21.16
CA ASP A 256 -7.22 -15.73 -22.48
C ASP A 256 -6.22 -16.04 -23.61
N THR A 257 -6.34 -17.23 -24.19
CA THR A 257 -5.46 -17.79 -25.23
C THR A 257 -5.32 -16.92 -26.48
N GLN A 258 -6.26 -16.00 -26.76
CA GLN A 258 -6.16 -15.09 -27.91
C GLN A 258 -5.03 -14.07 -27.75
N LYS A 259 -4.79 -13.58 -26.52
CA LYS A 259 -3.67 -12.67 -26.23
C LYS A 259 -2.31 -13.35 -26.39
N TRP A 260 -2.22 -14.63 -26.03
CA TRP A 260 -1.00 -15.44 -26.16
C TRP A 260 -0.63 -15.74 -27.61
N LYS A 261 -1.60 -15.85 -28.52
CA LYS A 261 -1.34 -16.06 -29.96
C LYS A 261 -0.82 -14.81 -30.66
N MET A 262 -1.05 -13.62 -30.11
CA MET A 262 -0.62 -12.34 -30.69
C MET A 262 0.87 -12.04 -30.41
N SER A 263 1.45 -12.58 -29.33
CA SER A 263 2.89 -12.44 -29.05
C SER A 263 3.71 -13.36 -29.94
N LYS A 264 4.09 -12.87 -31.13
CA LYS A 264 5.00 -13.54 -32.08
C LYS A 264 6.47 -13.48 -31.63
N LEU A 265 6.78 -13.82 -30.37
CA LEU A 265 8.17 -14.01 -29.92
C LEU A 265 8.47 -15.49 -29.70
N SER A 266 9.71 -15.87 -30.00
CA SER A 266 10.23 -17.20 -29.70
C SER A 266 10.06 -17.49 -28.20
N ALA A 267 9.64 -18.71 -27.85
CA ALA A 267 9.44 -19.12 -26.47
C ALA A 267 10.71 -18.91 -25.61
N LEU A 268 11.89 -18.99 -26.20
CA LEU A 268 13.17 -18.73 -25.52
C LEU A 268 13.39 -17.26 -25.18
N ASP A 269 13.08 -16.33 -26.09
CA ASP A 269 13.30 -14.90 -25.88
C ASP A 269 12.33 -14.34 -24.82
N SER A 270 11.07 -14.79 -24.87
CA SER A 270 10.06 -14.43 -23.85
C SER A 270 10.44 -14.90 -22.45
N VAL A 271 10.98 -16.12 -22.31
CA VAL A 271 11.51 -16.63 -21.03
C VAL A 271 12.69 -15.79 -20.54
N GLY A 272 13.56 -15.34 -21.46
CA GLY A 272 14.65 -14.40 -21.15
C GLY A 272 14.15 -13.06 -20.59
N VAL A 273 13.09 -12.49 -21.16
CA VAL A 273 12.47 -11.26 -20.65
C VAL A 273 11.82 -11.48 -19.28
N TYR A 274 11.07 -12.57 -19.07
CA TYR A 274 10.46 -12.84 -17.76
C TYR A 274 11.50 -13.02 -16.66
N SER A 275 12.56 -13.78 -16.95
CA SER A 275 13.66 -14.03 -16.02
C SER A 275 14.43 -12.76 -15.69
N SER A 276 14.76 -11.95 -16.71
CA SER A 276 15.47 -10.68 -16.51
C SER A 276 14.66 -9.66 -15.71
N VAL A 277 13.36 -9.50 -16.00
CA VAL A 277 12.47 -8.63 -15.23
C VAL A 277 12.38 -9.10 -13.78
N MET A 278 12.22 -10.41 -13.55
CA MET A 278 12.21 -10.98 -12.20
C MET A 278 13.50 -10.74 -11.42
N PHE A 279 14.64 -10.94 -12.09
CA PHE A 279 15.94 -10.67 -11.50
C PHE A 279 16.09 -9.19 -11.10
N LEU A 280 15.69 -8.26 -11.97
CA LEU A 280 15.71 -6.83 -11.67
C LEU A 280 14.84 -6.46 -10.47
N ILE A 281 13.68 -7.10 -10.31
CA ILE A 281 12.79 -6.88 -9.17
C ILE A 281 13.44 -7.36 -7.87
N MET A 282 14.03 -8.56 -7.90
CA MET A 282 14.74 -9.11 -6.74
C MET A 282 15.93 -8.24 -6.33
N LEU A 283 16.70 -7.77 -7.31
CA LEU A 283 17.86 -6.90 -7.10
C LEU A 283 17.45 -5.52 -6.61
N GLY A 284 16.47 -4.89 -7.27
CA GLY A 284 15.90 -3.61 -6.87
C GLY A 284 15.42 -3.66 -5.43
N ARG A 285 14.79 -4.76 -5.04
CA ARG A 285 14.35 -4.97 -3.65
C ARG A 285 15.49 -5.17 -2.66
N ALA A 286 16.48 -6.00 -3.00
CA ALA A 286 17.65 -6.20 -2.14
C ALA A 286 18.37 -4.87 -1.87
N ALA A 287 18.53 -4.04 -2.91
CA ALA A 287 19.27 -2.79 -2.86
C ALA A 287 18.70 -1.74 -1.91
N PHE A 288 17.40 -1.77 -1.58
CA PHE A 288 16.84 -0.87 -0.57
C PHE A 288 16.55 -1.60 0.75
N VAL A 289 16.14 -2.88 0.75
CA VAL A 289 15.82 -3.60 1.99
C VAL A 289 17.03 -3.72 2.91
N PHE A 290 18.20 -4.13 2.40
CA PHE A 290 19.38 -4.31 3.25
C PHE A 290 19.95 -2.97 3.77
N PRO A 291 20.17 -1.94 2.93
CA PRO A 291 20.70 -0.66 3.43
C PRO A 291 19.74 0.08 4.35
N LEU A 292 18.44 0.13 4.03
CA LEU A 292 17.48 0.82 4.89
C LEU A 292 17.18 0.04 6.19
N SER A 293 17.25 -1.30 6.20
CA SER A 293 17.18 -2.05 7.46
C SER A 293 18.43 -1.88 8.32
N ALA A 294 19.61 -1.75 7.71
CA ALA A 294 20.83 -1.36 8.41
C ALA A 294 20.74 0.08 8.96
N LEU A 295 20.20 1.02 8.18
CA LEU A 295 19.96 2.41 8.60
C LEU A 295 18.93 2.47 9.73
N SER A 296 17.82 1.73 9.62
CA SER A 296 16.81 1.66 10.67
C SER A 296 17.38 1.02 11.95
N ASN A 297 18.24 0.00 11.83
CA ASN A 297 18.94 -0.58 12.97
C ASN A 297 19.90 0.43 13.60
N CYS A 298 20.60 1.25 12.80
CA CYS A 298 21.49 2.31 13.28
C CYS A 298 20.70 3.41 14.02
N MET A 299 19.62 3.90 13.41
CA MET A 299 18.75 4.93 13.98
C MET A 299 18.05 4.45 15.26
N ASN A 300 17.72 3.16 15.35
CA ASN A 300 17.13 2.55 16.55
C ASN A 300 18.18 2.08 17.58
N ARG A 301 19.48 2.06 17.25
CA ARG A 301 20.56 1.63 18.17
C ARG A 301 20.74 2.57 19.36
N SER A 302 20.30 3.82 19.23
CA SER A 302 20.28 4.80 20.32
C SER A 302 19.09 4.60 21.28
N SER A 303 18.11 3.76 20.93
CA SER A 303 16.92 3.48 21.75
C SER A 303 17.03 2.07 22.36
N SER A 304 17.38 2.03 23.65
CA SER A 304 17.72 0.84 24.47
C SER A 304 16.66 -0.28 24.58
N ARG A 305 15.67 -0.40 23.68
CA ARG A 305 14.57 -1.37 23.85
C ARG A 305 13.92 -1.96 22.59
N SER A 306 14.48 -1.75 21.39
CA SER A 306 13.99 -2.42 20.17
C SER A 306 14.93 -3.56 19.76
N SER A 307 14.38 -4.78 19.65
CA SER A 307 15.07 -5.94 19.11
C SER A 307 15.71 -5.62 17.75
N SER A 308 17.03 -5.78 17.63
CA SER A 308 17.75 -5.59 16.37
C SER A 308 17.15 -6.48 15.27
N ILE A 309 16.89 -5.92 14.08
CA ILE A 309 16.44 -6.71 12.94
C ILE A 309 17.61 -7.59 12.48
N THR A 310 17.61 -8.86 12.89
CA THR A 310 18.63 -9.85 12.52
C THR A 310 18.65 -10.06 11.00
N LEU A 311 19.79 -10.43 10.42
CA LEU A 311 19.91 -10.79 9.00
C LEU A 311 18.86 -11.83 8.57
N LYS A 312 18.54 -12.80 9.43
CA LYS A 312 17.45 -13.78 9.18
C LYS A 312 16.09 -13.10 9.00
N HIS A 313 15.76 -12.11 9.84
CA HIS A 313 14.55 -11.31 9.71
C HIS A 313 14.58 -10.46 8.43
N GLN A 314 15.72 -9.86 8.07
CA GLN A 314 15.87 -9.09 6.83
C GLN A 314 15.66 -9.95 5.58
N VAL A 315 16.16 -11.19 5.56
CA VAL A 315 15.94 -12.14 4.45
C VAL A 315 14.48 -12.54 4.34
N ILE A 316 13.80 -12.83 5.46
CA ILE A 316 12.35 -13.10 5.45
C ILE A 316 11.58 -11.90 4.91
N ILE A 317 11.96 -10.69 5.31
CA ILE A 317 11.35 -9.47 4.83
C ILE A 317 11.59 -9.27 3.32
N TRP A 318 12.84 -9.46 2.86
CA TRP A 318 13.23 -9.41 1.45
C TRP A 318 12.57 -10.51 0.61
N TRP A 319 12.18 -11.64 1.20
CA TRP A 319 11.41 -12.67 0.52
C TRP A 319 9.91 -12.34 0.47
N ALA A 320 9.33 -11.98 1.61
CA ALA A 320 7.88 -11.88 1.80
C ALA A 320 7.20 -10.85 0.89
N GLY A 321 7.88 -9.76 0.54
CA GLY A 321 7.37 -8.77 -0.41
C GLY A 321 7.94 -8.90 -1.83
N LEU A 322 8.49 -10.06 -2.21
CA LEU A 322 8.58 -10.41 -3.63
C LEU A 322 7.20 -10.74 -4.21
N MET A 323 6.19 -11.01 -3.37
CA MET A 323 4.81 -11.22 -3.82
C MET A 323 4.23 -9.93 -4.38
N ARG A 324 4.12 -9.78 -5.71
CA ARG A 324 3.59 -8.55 -6.30
C ARG A 324 2.09 -8.34 -6.07
N GLY A 325 1.71 -7.07 -6.01
CA GLY A 325 0.35 -6.62 -5.75
C GLY A 325 -0.53 -6.56 -6.99
N ALA A 326 -1.81 -6.34 -6.73
CA ALA A 326 -2.82 -6.16 -7.76
C ALA A 326 -2.59 -4.92 -8.64
N VAL A 327 -2.09 -3.86 -7.99
CA VAL A 327 -1.92 -2.53 -8.55
C VAL A 327 -0.92 -2.51 -9.70
N SER A 328 0.13 -3.33 -9.64
CA SER A 328 1.13 -3.45 -10.71
C SER A 328 0.55 -3.94 -12.05
N ILE A 329 -0.49 -4.78 -12.04
CA ILE A 329 -1.18 -5.23 -13.26
C ILE A 329 -2.03 -4.10 -13.82
N ALA A 330 -2.82 -3.44 -12.97
CA ALA A 330 -3.66 -2.32 -13.39
C ALA A 330 -2.85 -1.15 -13.99
N LEU A 331 -1.66 -0.87 -13.44
CA LEU A 331 -0.72 0.10 -14.00
C LEU A 331 -0.09 -0.32 -15.34
N ALA A 332 -0.02 -1.63 -15.62
CA ALA A 332 0.42 -2.12 -16.93
C ALA A 332 -0.64 -1.85 -18.00
N PHE A 333 -1.90 -2.19 -17.70
CA PHE A 333 -3.03 -1.89 -18.57
C PHE A 333 -3.19 -0.39 -18.79
N LYS A 334 -3.18 0.41 -17.72
CA LYS A 334 -3.31 1.89 -17.81
C LYS A 334 -2.26 2.56 -18.72
N GLN A 335 -1.06 1.99 -18.88
CA GLN A 335 -0.05 2.52 -19.80
C GLN A 335 -0.25 2.05 -21.24
N PHE A 336 -0.44 0.74 -21.41
CA PHE A 336 -0.18 0.05 -22.67
C PHE A 336 -1.45 -0.37 -23.41
N THR A 337 -2.62 -0.19 -22.79
CA THR A 337 -3.90 -0.40 -23.44
C THR A 337 -4.67 0.91 -23.49
N HIS A 338 -5.25 1.20 -24.66
CA HIS A 338 -6.28 2.22 -24.79
C HIS A 338 -7.61 1.45 -24.80
N TYR A 339 -8.43 1.59 -23.75
CA TYR A 339 -9.67 0.82 -23.56
C TYR A 339 -9.45 -0.72 -23.56
N GLY A 340 -8.46 -1.21 -22.81
CA GLY A 340 -8.21 -2.64 -22.67
C GLY A 340 -7.70 -3.38 -23.92
N VAL A 341 -7.43 -2.69 -25.04
CA VAL A 341 -6.83 -3.27 -26.27
C VAL A 341 -5.41 -2.73 -26.49
N PRO A 342 -4.39 -3.60 -26.60
CA PRO A 342 -3.06 -3.17 -27.02
C PRO A 342 -3.06 -2.92 -28.54
N LEU A 343 -2.77 -1.67 -28.94
CA LEU A 343 -2.63 -1.28 -30.36
C LEU A 343 -1.37 -1.87 -31.00
N ASP A 344 -0.30 -2.02 -30.23
CA ASP A 344 1.01 -2.51 -30.69
C ASP A 344 1.36 -3.89 -30.12
N PRO A 345 2.04 -4.76 -30.89
CA PRO A 345 2.49 -6.06 -30.42
C PRO A 345 3.52 -5.97 -29.27
N VAL A 346 4.30 -4.88 -29.22
CA VAL A 346 5.26 -4.61 -28.14
C VAL A 346 4.53 -4.31 -26.83
N ASN A 347 3.49 -3.49 -26.89
CA ASN A 347 2.65 -3.12 -25.74
C ASN A 347 1.88 -4.34 -25.20
N ALA A 348 1.32 -5.15 -26.09
CA ALA A 348 0.72 -6.44 -25.73
C ALA A 348 1.71 -7.32 -24.98
N THR A 349 2.95 -7.40 -25.46
CA THR A 349 3.99 -8.24 -24.86
C THR A 349 4.42 -7.73 -23.49
N MET A 350 4.49 -6.41 -23.28
CA MET A 350 4.80 -5.83 -21.97
C MET A 350 3.69 -6.10 -20.93
N VAL A 351 2.43 -6.04 -21.34
CA VAL A 351 1.29 -6.36 -20.47
C VAL A 351 1.31 -7.84 -20.08
N THR A 352 1.45 -8.76 -21.05
CA THR A 352 1.51 -10.21 -20.78
C THR A 352 2.71 -10.57 -19.91
N THR A 353 3.88 -9.98 -20.17
CA THR A 353 5.08 -10.11 -19.33
C THR A 353 4.79 -9.70 -17.89
N THR A 354 4.14 -8.56 -17.68
CA THR A 354 3.83 -8.07 -16.34
C THR A 354 2.85 -8.99 -15.61
N VAL A 355 1.80 -9.46 -16.30
CA VAL A 355 0.82 -10.40 -15.73
C VAL A 355 1.48 -11.72 -15.33
N ILE A 356 2.31 -12.30 -16.21
CA ILE A 356 3.02 -13.56 -15.93
C ILE A 356 3.97 -13.41 -14.74
N VAL A 357 4.77 -12.34 -14.72
CA VAL A 357 5.69 -12.06 -13.62
C VAL A 357 4.93 -11.89 -12.30
N VAL A 358 3.81 -11.17 -12.28
CA VAL A 358 2.99 -10.99 -11.08
C VAL A 358 2.37 -12.31 -10.62
N LEU A 359 1.76 -13.08 -11.53
CA LEU A 359 1.17 -14.38 -11.19
C LEU A 359 2.21 -15.38 -10.68
N PHE A 360 3.35 -15.49 -11.36
CA PHE A 360 4.45 -16.34 -10.91
C PHE A 360 4.95 -15.92 -9.54
N SER A 361 5.25 -14.62 -9.34
CA SER A 361 5.75 -14.11 -8.06
C SER A 361 4.77 -14.38 -6.91
N THR A 362 3.48 -14.21 -7.15
CA THR A 362 2.45 -14.40 -6.12
C THR A 362 2.19 -15.85 -5.79
N ILE A 363 2.22 -16.76 -6.78
CA ILE A 363 2.02 -18.19 -6.56
C ILE A 363 3.26 -18.83 -5.94
N VAL A 364 4.43 -18.62 -6.56
CA VAL A 364 5.69 -19.27 -6.17
C VAL A 364 6.20 -18.74 -4.84
N PHE A 365 6.39 -17.42 -4.72
CA PHE A 365 6.84 -16.85 -3.44
C PHE A 365 5.75 -16.97 -2.37
N GLY A 366 4.46 -16.90 -2.76
CA GLY A 366 3.30 -17.22 -1.92
C GLY A 366 3.40 -18.56 -1.22
N PHE A 367 3.57 -19.61 -2.01
CA PHE A 367 3.67 -20.98 -1.52
C PHE A 367 4.95 -21.22 -0.70
N LEU A 368 6.08 -20.69 -1.17
CA LEU A 368 7.39 -20.87 -0.54
C LEU A 368 7.61 -20.04 0.74
N THR A 369 6.76 -19.06 1.03
CA THR A 369 6.92 -18.22 2.22
C THR A 369 6.77 -19.01 3.53
N LYS A 370 5.77 -19.90 3.63
CA LYS A 370 5.57 -20.72 4.84
C LYS A 370 6.76 -21.65 5.14
N PRO A 371 7.26 -22.46 4.19
CA PRO A 371 8.42 -23.31 4.46
C PRO A 371 9.69 -22.50 4.75
N LEU A 372 9.89 -21.35 4.07
CA LEU A 372 11.05 -20.48 4.34
C LEU A 372 11.04 -19.93 5.77
N VAL A 373 9.89 -19.43 6.25
CA VAL A 373 9.76 -18.92 7.62
C VAL A 373 10.06 -20.02 8.63
N ASN A 374 9.52 -21.22 8.42
CA ASN A 374 9.76 -22.36 9.31
C ASN A 374 11.24 -22.81 9.32
N TYR A 375 11.94 -22.67 8.19
CA TYR A 375 13.36 -23.01 8.07
C TYR A 375 14.28 -21.96 8.72
N LEU A 376 14.02 -20.66 8.51
CA LEU A 376 14.85 -19.58 9.07
C LEU A 376 14.58 -19.32 10.55
N LEU A 377 13.37 -19.61 11.03
CA LEU A 377 12.93 -19.43 12.42
C LEU A 377 12.35 -20.76 12.94
N PRO A 378 13.20 -21.72 13.38
CA PRO A 378 12.72 -23.00 13.90
C PRO A 378 11.93 -22.83 15.21
N PRO A 379 11.04 -23.80 15.56
CA PRO A 379 10.08 -23.70 16.67
C PRO A 379 10.69 -23.72 18.09
N GLY A 380 12.00 -23.50 18.24
CA GLY A 380 12.65 -23.32 19.54
C GLY A 380 12.66 -21.86 20.04
N HIS A 381 12.21 -20.91 19.21
CA HIS A 381 12.04 -19.49 19.54
C HIS A 381 10.57 -19.02 19.47
N THR A 382 9.63 -19.95 19.27
CA THR A 382 8.19 -19.68 19.13
C THR A 382 7.45 -19.47 20.45
N SER A 383 8.12 -19.37 21.60
CA SER A 383 7.46 -18.89 22.83
C SER A 383 7.08 -17.39 22.75
N ASN A 384 7.68 -16.62 21.83
CA ASN A 384 7.32 -15.21 21.61
C ASN A 384 6.36 -14.98 20.43
N ILE A 385 6.33 -15.84 19.41
CA ILE A 385 5.45 -15.66 18.24
C ILE A 385 4.05 -16.22 18.51
N ASP A 386 3.93 -17.32 19.24
CA ASP A 386 2.62 -17.78 19.73
C ASP A 386 2.08 -16.87 20.84
N ARG A 387 2.95 -16.18 21.61
CA ARG A 387 2.53 -15.03 22.43
C ARG A 387 2.01 -13.88 21.57
N ILE A 388 2.64 -13.52 20.45
CA ILE A 388 2.09 -12.46 19.56
C ILE A 388 0.72 -12.87 18.99
N ARG A 389 0.52 -14.15 18.67
CA ARG A 389 -0.75 -14.69 18.17
C ARG A 389 -1.81 -14.88 19.27
N SER A 390 -1.42 -15.18 20.52
CA SER A 390 -2.31 -15.27 21.68
C SER A 390 -2.65 -13.89 22.26
N ILE A 391 -1.71 -12.94 22.26
CA ILE A 391 -1.95 -11.51 22.57
C ILE A 391 -2.99 -10.92 21.61
N THR A 392 -3.01 -11.38 20.36
CA THR A 392 -4.04 -10.95 19.39
C THR A 392 -5.45 -11.48 19.72
N LYS A 393 -5.57 -12.54 20.52
CA LYS A 393 -6.85 -13.10 20.98
C LYS A 393 -7.27 -12.64 22.39
N GLU A 394 -6.31 -12.39 23.28
CA GLU A 394 -6.56 -12.06 24.69
C GLU A 394 -6.76 -10.55 24.94
N ASP A 395 -6.21 -9.66 24.12
CA ASP A 395 -6.47 -8.20 24.20
C ASP A 395 -7.90 -7.80 23.75
N MET A 396 -8.78 -8.78 23.51
CA MET A 396 -10.21 -8.59 23.28
C MET A 396 -11.00 -8.42 24.59
N MET A 397 -10.36 -8.60 25.77
CA MET A 397 -10.99 -8.41 27.08
C MET A 397 -10.11 -7.64 28.09
N LEU A 398 -10.36 -6.33 28.22
CA LEU A 398 -10.37 -5.54 29.47
C LEU A 398 -9.01 -5.25 30.22
N PRO A 399 -8.96 -4.33 31.24
CA PRO A 399 -8.13 -3.10 31.19
C PRO A 399 -7.06 -2.92 32.31
N LEU A 400 -6.34 -1.79 32.22
CA LEU A 400 -5.79 -0.94 33.31
C LEU A 400 -4.43 -1.27 34.00
N LEU A 401 -3.75 -0.17 34.37
CA LEU A 401 -2.58 0.04 35.26
C LEU A 401 -1.21 -0.31 34.64
N SER A 402 -0.15 0.51 34.69
CA SER A 402 0.24 1.60 35.61
C SER A 402 1.37 2.43 34.97
N PHE A 403 1.44 3.74 35.27
CA PHE A 403 2.57 4.43 35.92
C PHE A 403 2.44 5.95 35.73
N GLU A 404 2.19 6.61 36.86
CA GLU A 404 2.43 8.03 37.11
C GLU A 404 3.92 8.37 36.89
N GLU A 405 4.21 9.56 36.37
CA GLU A 405 5.09 10.48 37.08
C GLU A 405 4.98 11.92 36.52
N SER A 406 4.41 12.75 37.41
CA SER A 406 4.61 14.16 37.73
C SER A 406 5.15 15.16 36.70
N ALA A 407 4.44 16.29 36.66
CA ALA A 407 4.81 17.54 36.04
C ALA A 407 5.69 18.39 36.98
N ALA A 408 6.80 18.91 36.47
CA ALA A 408 7.36 20.19 36.91
C ALA A 408 8.33 20.75 35.85
N THR A 409 8.30 22.08 35.71
CA THR A 409 9.24 22.97 34.99
C THR A 409 8.99 23.21 33.48
N ASN A 410 8.05 24.12 33.21
CA ASN A 410 7.95 24.88 31.96
C ASN A 410 8.46 26.30 32.21
N LEU A 411 9.67 26.63 31.74
CA LEU A 411 10.01 28.00 31.31
C LEU A 411 11.30 28.11 30.47
N LEU A 412 12.11 27.04 30.34
CA LEU A 412 13.39 27.07 29.61
C LEU A 412 13.42 26.26 28.29
N ARG A 413 12.29 25.67 27.87
CA ARG A 413 12.24 24.58 26.88
C ARG A 413 12.09 25.00 25.41
N ALA A 414 12.03 26.31 25.11
CA ALA A 414 11.85 26.78 23.73
C ALA A 414 13.10 26.60 22.84
N LYS A 415 14.28 26.43 23.44
CA LYS A 415 15.56 26.23 22.71
C LYS A 415 15.90 24.75 22.48
N ASP A 416 15.30 23.83 23.25
CA ASP A 416 15.55 22.38 23.16
C ASP A 416 14.72 21.66 22.09
N GLY A 417 13.73 22.33 21.49
CA GLY A 417 12.87 21.71 20.47
C GLY A 417 13.63 21.31 19.21
N LEU A 418 14.63 22.10 18.80
CA LEU A 418 15.42 21.85 17.59
C LEU A 418 16.54 20.83 17.82
N SER A 419 17.17 20.82 19.00
CA SER A 419 18.16 19.79 19.36
C SER A 419 17.52 18.43 19.62
N MET A 420 16.34 18.38 20.27
CA MET A 420 15.55 17.14 20.41
C MET A 420 15.02 16.59 19.08
N LEU A 421 14.77 17.46 18.09
CA LEU A 421 14.35 17.03 16.76
C LEU A 421 15.51 16.35 16.01
N MET A 422 16.74 16.85 16.18
CA MET A 422 17.96 16.26 15.61
C MET A 422 18.39 14.98 16.34
N GLU A 423 18.23 14.89 17.66
CA GLU A 423 18.64 13.70 18.43
C GLU A 423 17.59 12.57 18.45
N ARG A 424 16.28 12.89 18.36
CA ARG A 424 15.19 11.89 18.55
C ARG A 424 13.94 12.17 17.69
N PRO A 425 14.02 12.12 16.35
CA PRO A 425 12.92 12.55 15.46
C PRO A 425 11.62 11.78 15.69
N VAL A 426 11.66 10.45 15.90
CA VAL A 426 10.46 9.60 16.00
C VAL A 426 9.64 9.85 17.27
N TYR A 427 10.30 10.01 18.42
CA TYR A 427 9.62 10.24 19.71
C TYR A 427 9.12 11.67 19.86
N THR A 428 9.91 12.64 19.39
CA THR A 428 9.56 14.06 19.44
C THR A 428 8.32 14.33 18.59
N ILE A 429 8.27 13.81 17.36
CA ILE A 429 7.10 13.94 16.47
C ILE A 429 5.86 13.26 17.08
N HIS A 430 5.98 12.05 17.64
CA HIS A 430 4.85 11.38 18.29
C HIS A 430 4.34 12.17 19.51
N SER A 431 5.23 12.72 20.33
CA SER A 431 4.84 13.52 21.50
C SER A 431 4.17 14.85 21.12
N PHE A 432 4.66 15.50 20.07
CA PHE A 432 4.10 16.74 19.53
C PHE A 432 2.74 16.48 18.89
N TRP A 433 2.63 15.43 18.08
CA TRP A 433 1.36 15.00 17.49
C TRP A 433 0.34 14.68 18.57
N ARG A 434 0.73 13.96 19.63
CA ARG A 434 -0.18 13.62 20.73
C ARG A 434 -0.68 14.87 21.47
N ARG A 435 0.20 15.84 21.74
CA ARG A 435 -0.19 17.12 22.34
C ARG A 435 -1.15 17.90 21.45
N PHE A 436 -0.88 17.97 20.15
CA PHE A 436 -1.76 18.63 19.18
C PHE A 436 -3.12 17.91 19.05
N ASP A 437 -3.10 16.58 18.98
CA ASP A 437 -4.29 15.72 18.92
C ASP A 437 -5.18 15.91 20.16
N ASP A 438 -4.57 15.88 21.35
CA ASP A 438 -5.28 16.06 22.62
C ASP A 438 -5.83 17.49 22.79
N ALA A 439 -5.11 18.52 22.30
CA ALA A 439 -5.52 19.91 22.46
C ALA A 439 -6.57 20.38 21.45
N TYR A 440 -6.45 19.99 20.18
CA TYR A 440 -7.26 20.55 19.08
C TYR A 440 -8.15 19.52 18.39
N MET A 441 -7.62 18.34 18.10
CA MET A 441 -8.33 17.39 17.22
C MET A 441 -9.41 16.60 17.95
N ARG A 442 -9.10 16.01 19.12
CA ARG A 442 -10.06 15.23 19.91
C ARG A 442 -11.29 16.00 20.39
N PRO A 443 -11.17 17.24 20.94
CA PRO A 443 -12.36 17.96 21.40
C PRO A 443 -13.29 18.34 20.24
N ILE A 444 -12.76 18.61 19.05
CA ILE A 444 -13.54 19.02 17.89
C ILE A 444 -14.13 17.80 17.16
N PHE A 445 -13.30 16.81 16.84
CA PHE A 445 -13.65 15.70 15.95
C PHE A 445 -14.00 14.39 16.65
N GLY A 446 -13.84 14.30 17.97
CA GLY A 446 -14.14 13.10 18.76
C GLY A 446 -12.89 12.34 19.22
N GLY A 447 -12.94 11.70 20.38
CA GLY A 447 -11.82 10.94 20.95
C GLY A 447 -12.18 10.41 22.34
N PRO A 448 -11.34 9.55 22.95
CA PRO A 448 -11.56 9.10 24.32
C PRO A 448 -11.58 10.33 25.22
N GLN A 449 -12.70 10.59 25.89
CA GLN A 449 -12.73 11.57 26.98
C GLN A 449 -11.75 11.07 28.04
N ARG A 450 -10.85 11.95 28.50
CA ARG A 450 -10.19 11.70 29.79
C ARG A 450 -11.31 11.64 30.80
N ASP A 451 -11.51 10.49 31.44
CA ASP A 451 -12.32 10.43 32.64
C ASP A 451 -11.76 11.50 33.58
N GLN A 452 -12.59 12.51 33.86
CA GLN A 452 -12.40 13.41 34.98
C GLN A 452 -12.74 12.63 36.25
N THR A 453 -11.89 11.68 36.60
CA THR A 453 -11.93 10.98 37.89
C THR A 453 -10.57 11.10 38.55
N SER A 454 -10.32 12.29 39.09
CA SER A 454 -9.42 12.54 40.23
C SER A 454 -9.70 13.95 40.72
N SER A 455 -10.84 14.07 41.41
CA SER A 455 -11.01 15.03 42.50
C SER A 455 -10.35 14.47 43.74
#